data_AF-A0A7K2YTM8-F1
#
_entry.id   AF-A0A7K2YTM8-F1
#
_cell.length_a   1.000
_cell.length_b   1.000
_cell.length_c   1.000
_cell.angle_alpha   90.00
_cell.angle_beta   90.00
_cell.angle_gamma   90.00
#
_symmetry.space_group_name_H-M   'P 1'
#
loop_
_entity.id
_entity.type
_entity.pdbx_description
1 polymer ?
#
loop_
_entity_poly.entity_id
_entity_poly.type
_entity_poly.pdbx_seq_one_letter_code
_entity_poly.pdbx_strand_id
1 'polypeptide(L)'
;WLSPLPPEGASAILYRTTERAAEIAGRQGIRSADLLRDHIVDRVVPELPDAAEEPGAFVRRVAGVLEHELTALRALDGDARVAARLARYRRLGL
;
A
#
# COMPACT_ATOMS: atom_id res chain seq x y z
N TRP A 1 0.72 1.21 -7.35
CA TRP A 1 -0.68 0.79 -7.15
C TRP A 1 -0.69 -0.66 -6.70
N LEU A 2 -1.71 -1.09 -5.96
CA LEU A 2 -1.87 -2.50 -5.55
C LEU A 2 -3.28 -2.96 -5.93
N SER A 3 -3.37 -3.98 -6.77
CA SER A 3 -4.64 -4.55 -7.22
C SER A 3 -4.50 -6.06 -7.43
N PRO A 4 -5.52 -6.89 -7.12
CA PRO A 4 -5.49 -8.33 -7.44
C PRO A 4 -5.54 -8.62 -8.94
N LEU A 5 -6.02 -7.66 -9.75
CA LEU A 5 -6.08 -7.75 -11.21
C LEU A 5 -5.76 -6.37 -11.80
N PRO A 6 -4.90 -6.26 -12.83
CA PRO A 6 -4.66 -4.99 -13.50
C PRO A 6 -5.98 -4.35 -14.00
N PRO A 7 -6.17 -3.04 -13.83
CA PRO A 7 -7.43 -2.36 -14.15
C PRO A 7 -7.82 -2.48 -15.63
N GLU A 8 -6.86 -2.59 -16.55
CA GLU A 8 -7.08 -2.86 -17.97
C GLU A 8 -7.70 -4.24 -18.18
N GLY A 9 -7.22 -5.25 -17.45
CA GLY A 9 -7.75 -6.62 -17.49
C GLY A 9 -9.14 -6.70 -16.88
N ALA A 10 -9.36 -6.03 -15.74
CA ALA A 10 -10.68 -5.91 -15.13
C ALA A 10 -11.68 -5.22 -16.08
N SER A 11 -11.23 -4.19 -16.81
CA SER A 11 -12.02 -3.51 -17.82
C SER A 11 -12.38 -4.44 -18.98
N ALA A 12 -11.43 -5.21 -19.48
CA ALA A 12 -11.68 -6.15 -20.57
C ALA A 12 -12.71 -7.23 -20.17
N ILE A 13 -12.67 -7.71 -18.93
CA ILE A 13 -13.62 -8.72 -18.42
C ILE A 13 -15.02 -8.13 -18.24
N LEU A 14 -15.14 -6.98 -17.57
CA LEU A 14 -16.43 -6.40 -17.20
C LEU A 14 -17.11 -5.63 -18.35
N TYR A 15 -16.31 -4.97 -19.19
CA TYR A 15 -16.79 -4.01 -20.18
C TYR A 15 -16.34 -4.32 -21.61
N ARG A 16 -15.62 -5.42 -21.84
CA ARG A 16 -15.12 -5.83 -23.18
C ARG A 16 -14.24 -4.77 -23.87
N THR A 17 -13.61 -3.90 -23.09
CA THR A 17 -12.66 -2.86 -23.56
C THR A 17 -11.59 -2.63 -22.49
N THR A 18 -10.41 -2.15 -22.84
CA THR A 18 -9.39 -1.71 -21.89
C THR A 18 -9.53 -0.23 -21.50
N GLU A 19 -10.34 0.54 -22.22
CA GLU A 19 -10.41 2.01 -22.09
C GLU A 19 -10.97 2.50 -20.75
N ARG A 20 -11.64 1.64 -19.98
CA ARG A 20 -12.19 2.00 -18.67
C ARG A 20 -11.26 1.69 -17.49
N ALA A 21 -9.98 1.41 -17.75
CA ALA A 21 -9.00 1.12 -16.72
C ALA A 21 -8.91 2.23 -15.64
N ALA A 22 -8.87 3.50 -16.04
CA ALA A 22 -8.75 4.63 -15.09
C ALA A 22 -9.94 4.72 -14.12
N GLU A 23 -11.15 4.51 -14.64
CA GLU A 23 -12.35 4.46 -13.81
C GLU A 23 -12.35 3.26 -12.87
N ILE A 24 -11.99 2.09 -13.37
CA ILE A 24 -11.94 0.88 -12.55
C ILE A 24 -10.90 1.03 -11.44
N ALA A 25 -9.72 1.58 -11.74
CA ALA A 25 -8.71 1.88 -10.74
C ALA A 25 -9.25 2.82 -9.65
N GLY A 26 -10.00 3.85 -10.03
CA GLY A 26 -10.66 4.76 -9.08
C GLY A 26 -11.70 4.05 -8.22
N ARG A 27 -12.52 3.17 -8.81
CA ARG A 27 -13.56 2.41 -8.09
C ARG A 27 -12.98 1.32 -7.19
N GLN A 28 -11.85 0.72 -7.56
CA GLN A 28 -11.18 -0.33 -6.78
C GLN A 28 -10.31 0.21 -5.64
N GLY A 29 -10.01 1.53 -5.61
CA GLY A 29 -9.21 2.13 -4.55
C GLY A 29 -7.76 1.64 -4.51
N ILE A 30 -7.12 1.50 -5.68
CA ILE A 30 -5.79 0.85 -5.80
C ILE A 30 -4.61 1.81 -5.58
N ARG A 31 -4.87 3.09 -5.31
CA ARG A 31 -3.84 4.13 -5.11
C ARG A 31 -3.33 4.08 -3.67
N SER A 32 -2.08 4.48 -3.46
CA SER A 32 -1.45 4.46 -2.12
C SER A 32 -2.26 5.21 -1.06
N ALA A 33 -2.89 6.33 -1.43
CA ALA A 33 -3.75 7.09 -0.53
C ALA A 33 -5.06 6.36 -0.17
N ASP A 34 -5.64 5.61 -1.12
CA ASP A 34 -6.84 4.81 -0.87
C ASP A 34 -6.51 3.62 0.04
N LEU A 35 -5.39 2.94 -0.22
CA LEU A 35 -4.90 1.84 0.62
C LEU A 35 -4.59 2.28 2.06
N LEU A 36 -4.10 3.52 2.23
CA LEU A 36 -3.87 4.10 3.55
C LEU A 36 -5.18 4.42 4.26
N ARG A 37 -6.12 5.06 3.55
CA ARG A 37 -7.48 5.36 4.03
C ARG A 37 -8.22 4.11 4.49
N ASP A 38 -8.07 3.01 3.76
CA ASP A 38 -8.71 1.73 4.05
C ASP A 38 -7.89 0.84 5.02
N HIS A 39 -6.83 1.39 5.63
CA HIS A 39 -5.94 0.70 6.58
C HIS A 39 -5.33 -0.60 6.07
N ILE A 40 -5.18 -0.74 4.74
CA ILE A 40 -4.48 -1.85 4.10
C ILE A 40 -2.96 -1.67 4.29
N VAL A 41 -2.47 -0.44 4.13
CA VAL A 41 -1.08 -0.04 4.42
C VAL A 41 -1.04 0.92 5.61
N ASP A 42 0.08 0.94 6.33
CA ASP A 42 0.24 1.77 7.53
C ASP A 42 0.82 3.16 7.23
N ARG A 43 1.62 3.27 6.16
CA ARG A 43 2.32 4.50 5.81
C ARG A 43 2.56 4.56 4.30
N VAL A 44 2.50 5.78 3.77
CA VAL A 44 2.92 6.12 2.41
C VAL A 44 4.21 6.93 2.51
N VAL A 45 5.25 6.49 1.82
CA VAL A 45 6.52 7.23 1.74
C VAL A 45 6.43 8.17 0.52
N PRO A 46 6.56 9.49 0.71
CA PRO A 46 6.45 10.43 -0.39
C PRO A 46 7.71 10.45 -1.27
N GLU A 47 7.47 10.69 -2.55
CA GLU A 47 8.48 11.06 -3.54
C GLU A 47 8.56 12.59 -3.62
N LEU A 48 9.77 13.15 -3.80
CA LEU A 48 10.03 14.60 -3.72
C LEU A 48 11.19 15.03 -4.67
N PRO A 49 11.03 15.05 -6.01
CA PRO A 49 9.79 14.95 -6.78
C PRO A 49 9.46 13.50 -7.19
N ASP A 50 10.10 12.94 -8.21
CA ASP A 50 10.01 11.52 -8.58
C ASP A 50 11.18 10.76 -7.95
N ALA A 51 10.92 9.59 -7.37
CA ALA A 51 11.94 8.75 -6.77
C ALA A 51 13.07 8.37 -7.75
N ALA A 52 12.77 8.26 -9.04
CA ALA A 52 13.75 7.98 -10.09
C ALA A 52 14.73 9.14 -10.32
N GLU A 53 14.30 10.38 -10.04
CA GLU A 53 15.14 11.58 -10.16
C GLU A 53 16.05 11.77 -8.94
N GLU A 54 15.65 11.27 -7.77
CA GLU A 54 16.41 11.39 -6.52
C GLU A 54 16.58 10.05 -5.75
N PRO A 55 17.07 8.98 -6.39
CA PRO A 55 17.03 7.62 -5.84
C PRO A 55 17.77 7.50 -4.50
N GLY A 56 18.92 8.15 -4.35
CA GLY A 56 19.68 8.10 -3.10
C GLY A 56 19.03 8.86 -1.93
N ALA A 57 18.22 9.89 -2.20
CA ALA A 57 17.47 10.60 -1.17
C ALA A 57 16.19 9.84 -0.83
N PHE A 58 15.50 9.29 -1.83
CA PHE A 58 14.34 8.42 -1.63
C PHE A 58 14.68 7.18 -0.79
N VAL A 59 15.76 6.47 -1.11
CA VAL A 59 16.22 5.31 -0.33
C VAL A 59 16.50 5.69 1.13
N ARG A 60 17.10 6.85 1.39
CA ARG A 60 17.32 7.32 2.77
C ARG A 60 16.01 7.61 3.50
N ARG A 61 15.00 8.17 2.84
CA ARG A 61 13.66 8.35 3.43
C ARG A 61 13.00 7.01 3.75
N VAL A 62 13.09 6.04 2.84
CA VAL A 62 12.61 4.68 3.08
C VAL A 62 13.32 4.05 4.28
N ALA A 63 14.64 4.17 4.35
CA ALA A 63 15.44 3.64 5.47
C ALA A 63 15.01 4.24 6.82
N GLY A 64 14.81 5.56 6.90
CA GLY A 64 14.35 6.22 8.12
C GLY A 64 12.94 5.77 8.54
N VAL A 65 12.05 5.51 7.57
CA VAL A 65 10.74 4.92 7.86
C VAL A 65 10.88 3.50 8.40
N LEU A 66 11.69 2.65 7.76
CA LEU A 66 11.92 1.27 8.22
C LEU A 66 12.53 1.22 9.62
N GLU A 67 13.52 2.08 9.89
CA GLU A 67 14.15 2.19 11.21
C GLU A 67 13.12 2.52 12.29
N HIS A 68 12.25 3.50 12.03
CA HIS A 68 11.18 3.87 12.95
C HIS A 68 10.21 2.71 13.22
N GLU A 69 9.68 2.07 12.16
CA GLU A 69 8.70 0.98 12.31
C GLU A 69 9.31 -0.25 13.00
N LEU A 70 10.55 -0.62 12.64
CA LEU A 70 11.25 -1.74 13.28
C LEU A 70 11.56 -1.46 14.75
N THR A 71 11.92 -0.23 15.09
CA THR A 71 12.18 0.19 16.48
C THR A 71 10.90 0.11 17.31
N ALA A 72 9.77 0.59 16.78
CA ALA A 72 8.47 0.48 17.43
C ALA A 72 8.07 -1.00 17.64
N LEU A 73 8.24 -1.86 16.64
CA LEU A 73 7.94 -3.29 16.75
C LEU A 73 8.85 -3.99 17.77
N ARG A 74 10.14 -3.64 17.85
CA ARG A 74 11.07 -4.24 18.81
C ARG A 74 10.70 -3.95 20.27
N ALA A 75 10.03 -2.83 20.54
CA ALA A 75 9.57 -2.47 21.87
C ALA A 75 8.35 -3.30 22.34
N LEU A 76 7.66 -3.97 21.42
CA LEU A 76 6.53 -4.82 21.74
C LEU A 76 6.97 -6.22 22.20
N ASP A 77 6.18 -6.84 23.07
CA ASP A 77 6.32 -8.24 23.40
C ASP A 77 6.08 -9.15 22.17
N GLY A 78 6.72 -10.32 22.15
CA GLY A 78 6.66 -11.27 21.04
C GLY A 78 5.25 -11.77 20.75
N ASP A 79 4.51 -12.17 21.78
CA ASP A 79 3.16 -12.70 21.64
C ASP A 79 2.19 -11.59 21.26
N ALA A 80 2.38 -10.40 21.83
CA ALA A 80 1.61 -9.21 21.47
C ALA A 80 1.77 -8.85 19.97
N ARG A 81 3.00 -8.94 19.42
CA ARG A 81 3.24 -8.71 17.97
C ARG A 81 2.48 -9.70 17.10
N VAL A 82 2.52 -10.99 17.45
CA VAL A 82 1.82 -12.04 16.68
C VAL A 82 0.31 -11.85 16.74
N ALA A 83 -0.23 -11.57 17.93
CA ALA A 83 -1.65 -11.29 18.11
C ALA A 83 -2.10 -10.07 17.28
N ALA A 84 -1.34 -8.97 17.31
CA ALA A 84 -1.63 -7.78 16.53
C ALA A 84 -1.64 -8.05 15.01
N ARG A 85 -0.68 -8.85 14.51
CA ARG A 85 -0.64 -9.27 13.09
C ARG A 85 -1.89 -10.05 12.69
N LEU A 86 -2.31 -11.02 13.51
CA LEU A 86 -3.51 -11.81 13.24
C LEU A 86 -4.79 -10.96 13.27
N ALA A 87 -4.88 -10.05 14.24
CA ALA A 87 -6.01 -9.12 14.34
C ALA A 87 -6.11 -8.21 13.12
N ARG A 88 -4.97 -7.73 12.60
CA ARG A 88 -4.92 -6.94 11.35
C ARG A 88 -5.51 -7.73 10.18
N TYR A 89 -5.04 -8.94 9.92
CA TYR A 89 -5.52 -9.72 8.77
C TYR A 89 -7.02 -10.04 8.86
N ARG A 90 -7.55 -10.28 10.06
CA ARG A 90 -9.00 -10.51 10.25
C ARG A 90 -9.85 -9.28 9.95
N ARG A 91 -9.28 -8.08 10.00
CA ARG A 91 -9.98 -6.82 9.74
C ARG A 91 -9.90 -6.37 8.28
N LEU A 92 -9.00 -6.95 7.48
CA LEU A 92 -8.90 -6.57 6.06
C LEU A 92 -10.14 -7.07 5.31
N GLY A 93 -10.87 -6.16 4.68
CA GLY A 93 -12.06 -6.48 3.88
C GLY A 93 -13.37 -6.57 4.65
N LEU A 94 -13.41 -6.13 5.92
CA LEU A 94 -14.64 -5.85 6.69
C LEU A 94 -15.07 -4.40 6.51
#